data_AF-A0A6H1ZDD6-F1
#
_entry.id   AF-A0A6H1ZDD6-F1
#
_cell.length_a   1.000
_cell.length_b   1.000
_cell.length_c   1.000
_cell.angle_alpha   90.00
_cell.angle_beta   90.00
_cell.angle_gamma   90.00
#
_symmetry.space_group_name_H-M   'P 1'
#
loop_
_entity.id
_entity.type
_entity.pdbx_description
1 polymer ?
#
loop_
_entity_poly.entity_id
_entity_poly.type
_entity_poly.pdbx_seq_one_letter_code
_entity_poly.pdbx_strand_id
1 'polypeptide(L)' 'MKIQKMVSQTRRDFYAIYECENCGHTERGHGYDDDNFHRNVIPAMKCKKCGMTADVNYRPMGTKYAAHEII' A
#
# COMPACT_ATOMS: atom_id res chain seq x y z
N MET A 1 -3.43 -5.10 -4.30
CA MET A 1 -2.95 -5.46 -2.93
C MET A 1 -3.57 -4.51 -1.91
N LYS A 2 -3.51 -4.80 -0.59
CA LYS A 2 -3.81 -3.83 0.48
C LYS A 2 -2.69 -3.74 1.51
N ILE A 3 -2.55 -2.62 2.19
CA ILE A 3 -1.64 -2.54 3.35
C ILE A 3 -2.33 -3.24 4.53
N GLN A 4 -1.71 -4.30 5.04
CA GLN A 4 -2.14 -4.96 6.27
C GLN A 4 -1.52 -4.29 7.50
N LYS A 5 -0.22 -3.99 7.42
CA LYS A 5 0.53 -3.37 8.52
C LYS A 5 1.71 -2.56 8.01
N MET A 6 1.87 -1.34 8.50
CA MET A 6 3.09 -0.55 8.29
C MET A 6 4.16 -1.03 9.28
N VAL A 7 5.34 -1.40 8.76
CA VAL A 7 6.46 -1.96 9.53
C VAL A 7 7.38 -0.87 10.04
N SER A 8 7.72 0.08 9.17
CA SER A 8 8.55 1.23 9.50
C SER A 8 8.27 2.35 8.51
N GLN A 9 8.43 3.59 8.93
CA GLN A 9 8.31 4.76 8.07
C GLN A 9 9.36 5.79 8.45
N THR A 10 10.09 6.28 7.45
CA THR A 10 11.08 7.35 7.59
C THR A 10 10.74 8.41 6.55
N ARG A 11 10.31 9.60 7.01
CA ARG A 11 9.72 10.62 6.12
C ARG A 11 8.54 10.02 5.33
N ARG A 12 8.50 10.21 4.01
CA ARG A 12 7.46 9.66 3.13
C ARG A 12 7.75 8.22 2.71
N ASP A 13 8.96 7.72 2.88
CA ASP A 13 9.27 6.33 2.54
C ASP A 13 8.85 5.38 3.67
N PHE A 14 8.16 4.30 3.32
CA PHE A 14 7.74 3.29 4.29
C PHE A 14 7.96 1.87 3.80
N TYR A 15 8.06 0.95 4.76
CA TYR A 15 7.94 -0.48 4.53
C TYR A 15 6.63 -0.96 5.13
N ALA A 16 5.89 -1.74 4.36
CA ALA A 16 4.63 -2.34 4.79
C ALA A 16 4.57 -3.82 4.45
N ILE A 17 3.74 -4.54 5.19
CA ILE A 17 3.25 -5.85 4.79
C ILE A 17 1.97 -5.61 4.00
N TYR A 18 2.05 -5.95 2.72
CA TYR A 18 0.94 -5.95 1.79
C TYR A 18 0.26 -7.32 1.81
N GLU A 19 -1.05 -7.34 1.87
CA GLU A 19 -1.87 -8.55 1.81
C GLU A 19 -2.71 -8.53 0.54
N CYS A 20 -2.78 -9.66 -0.15
CA CYS A 20 -3.70 -9.85 -1.26
C CYS A 20 -5.10 -10.16 -0.72
N GLU A 21 -6.07 -9.31 -1.05
CA GLU A 21 -7.46 -9.49 -0.60
C GLU A 21 -8.14 -10.74 -1.19
N ASN A 22 -7.65 -11.25 -2.32
CA ASN A 22 -8.26 -12.41 -2.98
C ASN A 22 -7.70 -13.77 -2.51
N CYS A 23 -6.41 -13.85 -2.20
CA CYS A 23 -5.76 -15.13 -1.84
C CYS A 23 -5.09 -15.15 -0.47
N GLY A 24 -5.10 -14.03 0.27
CA GLY A 24 -4.49 -13.89 1.60
C GLY A 24 -2.96 -13.90 1.60
N HIS A 25 -2.30 -13.87 0.44
CA HIS A 25 -0.84 -13.86 0.39
C HIS A 25 -0.30 -12.51 0.91
N THR A 26 0.61 -12.57 1.88
CA THR A 26 1.29 -11.40 2.43
C THR A 26 2.71 -11.28 1.88
N GLU A 27 3.10 -10.07 1.49
CA GLU A 27 4.47 -9.75 1.09
C GLU A 27 4.94 -8.46 1.73
N ARG A 28 6.21 -8.40 2.13
CA ARG A 28 6.83 -7.16 2.59
C ARG A 28 7.33 -6.38 1.38
N GLY A 29 6.99 -5.09 1.32
CA GLY A 29 7.44 -4.21 0.26
C GLY A 29 7.70 -2.79 0.74
N HIS A 30 8.33 -2.02 -0.14
CA HIS A 30 8.51 -0.58 0.02
C HIS A 30 7.27 0.16 -0.50
N GLY A 31 7.04 1.37 -0.01
CA GLY A 31 5.99 2.27 -0.49
C GLY A 31 6.31 3.72 -0.18
N TYR A 32 5.55 4.61 -0.80
CA TYR A 32 5.66 6.05 -0.58
C TYR A 32 4.34 6.59 -0.05
N ASP A 33 4.41 7.35 1.05
CA ASP A 33 3.28 7.88 1.81
C ASP A 33 2.73 9.15 1.14
N ASP A 34 2.09 8.95 -0.01
CA ASP A 34 1.31 9.95 -0.70
C ASP A 34 -0.05 9.39 -1.17
N ASP A 35 -0.97 10.29 -1.48
CA ASP A 35 -2.35 9.93 -1.86
C ASP A 35 -2.39 9.13 -3.17
N ASN A 36 -1.50 9.43 -4.13
CA ASN A 36 -1.45 8.74 -5.41
C ASN A 36 -0.99 7.27 -5.25
N PHE A 37 0.04 7.04 -4.43
CA PHE A 37 0.54 5.71 -4.16
C PHE A 37 -0.52 4.87 -3.46
N HIS A 38 -1.18 5.46 -2.46
CA HIS A 38 -2.22 4.79 -1.70
C HIS A 38 -3.45 4.48 -2.55
N ARG A 39 -3.92 5.41 -3.41
CA ARG A 39 -5.16 5.23 -4.19
C ARG A 39 -4.99 4.52 -5.52
N ASN A 40 -3.85 4.69 -6.18
CA ASN A 40 -3.68 4.21 -7.56
C ASN A 40 -2.65 3.07 -7.63
N VAL A 41 -1.51 3.19 -6.93
CA VAL A 41 -0.41 2.24 -7.07
C VAL A 41 -0.69 0.94 -6.32
N ILE A 42 -1.00 1.00 -5.02
CA ILE A 42 -1.26 -0.18 -4.19
C ILE A 42 -2.38 -1.09 -4.74
N PRO A 43 -3.55 -0.56 -5.17
CA PRO A 43 -4.58 -1.41 -5.75
C PRO A 43 -4.14 -2.03 -7.08
N ALA A 44 -3.38 -1.30 -7.91
CA ALA A 44 -2.84 -1.78 -9.18
C ALA A 44 -1.68 -2.79 -9.03
N MET A 45 -1.09 -2.95 -7.84
CA MET A 45 -0.07 -3.97 -7.59
C MET A 45 -0.65 -5.37 -7.80
N LYS A 46 0.00 -6.14 -8.67
CA LYS A 46 -0.33 -7.55 -8.94
C LYS A 46 0.26 -8.44 -7.85
N CYS A 47 -0.55 -9.33 -7.29
CA CYS A 47 -0.09 -10.36 -6.37
C CYS A 47 0.82 -11.36 -7.09
N LYS A 48 2.01 -11.65 -6.53
CA LYS A 48 2.93 -12.65 -7.10
C LYS A 48 2.40 -14.08 -7.08
N LYS A 49 1.42 -14.38 -6.22
CA LYS A 49 0.87 -15.73 -6.05
C LYS A 49 -0.30 -16.02 -6.98
N CYS A 50 -1.27 -15.11 -7.10
CA CYS A 50 -2.47 -15.31 -7.91
C CYS A 50 -2.55 -14.40 -9.16
N GLY A 51 -1.64 -13.44 -9.31
CA GLY A 51 -1.62 -12.49 -10.43
C GLY A 51 -2.69 -11.40 -10.38
N MET A 52 -3.63 -11.47 -9.43
CA MET A 52 -4.74 -10.52 -9.32
C MET A 52 -4.35 -9.24 -8.58
N THR A 53 -5.07 -8.16 -8.88
CA THR A 53 -4.96 -6.84 -8.26
C THR A 53 -5.95 -6.70 -7.09
N ALA A 54 -5.98 -5.54 -6.42
CA ALA A 54 -7.03 -5.28 -5.43
C ALA A 54 -8.42 -5.21 -6.07
N ASP A 55 -9.44 -5.41 -5.24
CA ASP A 55 -10.84 -5.32 -5.66
C ASP A 55 -11.25 -3.88 -5.96
N VAL A 56 -12.35 -3.70 -6.71
CA VAL A 56 -12.94 -2.38 -6.99
C VAL A 56 -13.35 -1.63 -5.72
N ASN A 57 -13.59 -2.34 -4.62
CA ASN A 57 -13.94 -1.77 -3.32
C ASN A 57 -12.71 -1.45 -2.44
N TYR A 58 -11.51 -1.42 -3.01
CA TYR A 58 -10.28 -1.13 -2.28
C TYR A 58 -10.38 0.19 -1.51
N ARG A 59 -10.13 0.12 -0.20
CA ARG A 59 -10.12 1.30 0.69
C ARG A 59 -8.68 1.71 0.97
N PRO A 60 -8.20 2.84 0.41
CA PRO A 60 -6.86 3.34 0.68
C PRO A 60 -6.75 3.76 2.15
N MET A 61 -5.60 3.46 2.77
CA MET A 61 -5.24 4.10 4.04
C MET A 61 -4.90 5.57 3.78
N GLY A 62 -5.24 6.46 4.72
CA GLY A 62 -4.79 7.85 4.66
C GLY A 62 -3.27 7.96 4.80
N THR A 63 -2.72 9.08 4.33
CA THR A 63 -1.30 9.38 4.50
C THR A 63 -1.00 9.82 5.93
N LYS A 64 0.22 9.57 6.43
CA LYS A 64 0.61 10.04 7.76
C LYS A 64 0.83 11.55 7.79
N TYR A 65 1.42 12.09 6.74
CA TYR A 65 1.72 13.52 6.60
C TYR A 65 0.77 14.20 5.63
N ALA A 66 0.52 15.50 5.85
CA ALA A 66 -0.23 16.29 4.88
C ALA A 66 0.56 16.49 3.58
N ALA A 67 -0.13 16.74 2.46
CA ALA A 67 0.50 16.93 1.16
C ALA A 67 1.47 18.13 1.13
N HIS A 68 1.21 19.17 1.91
CA HIS A 68 2.00 20.41 1.96
C HIS A 68 3.10 20.40 3.05
N GLU A 69 3.22 19.31 3.81
CA GLU A 69 4.20 19.22 4.89
C GLU A 69 5.59 18.86 4.35
N ILE A 70 6.62 19.60 4.81
CA ILE A 70 8.03 19.38 4.49
C ILE A 70 8.63 18.52 5.62
N ILE A 71 9.18 17.35 5.27
CA ILE A 71 9.54 16.24 6.20
C ILE A 71 10.97 15.77 5.96
#